data_AF-A0A3B9T3K0-F1
#
_entry.id   AF-A0A3B9T3K0-F1
#
_cell.length_a   1.000
_cell.length_b   1.000
_cell.length_c   1.000
_cell.angle_alpha   90.00
_cell.angle_beta   90.00
_cell.angle_gamma   90.00
#
_symmetry.space_group_name_H-M   'P 1'
#
loop_
_entity.id
_entity.type
_entity.pdbx_description
1 polymer ?
#
loop_
_entity_poly.entity_id
_entity_poly.type
_entity_poly.pdbx_seq_one_letter_code
_entity_poly.pdbx_strand_id
1 'polypeptide(L)'
;FGDPPKSLLNLIDASLLRNTAGRLGISEISQKRGALFFYVTQPNAKQLQALMQKYYDRIAFNDREAPYFVAVRIKKGELSVELMREVIAVFDAHAE
;
A
#
# COMPACT_ATOMS: atom_id res chain seq x y z
N PHE A 1 -9.13 -32.42 7.16
CA PHE A 1 -8.25 -31.28 6.87
C PHE A 1 -9.10 -30.02 6.98
N GLY A 2 -9.25 -29.51 8.21
CA GLY A 2 -10.11 -28.35 8.48
C GLY A 2 -9.49 -27.07 7.94
N ASP A 3 -10.35 -26.08 7.68
CA ASP A 3 -9.99 -24.81 7.05
C ASP A 3 -8.71 -24.20 7.66
N PRO A 4 -7.79 -23.70 6.82
CA PRO A 4 -6.53 -23.16 7.30
C PRO A 4 -6.76 -21.98 8.26
N PRO A 5 -6.00 -21.90 9.36
CA PRO A 5 -6.14 -20.82 10.33
C PRO A 5 -5.92 -19.46 9.65
N LYS A 6 -6.75 -18.46 9.99
CA LYS A 6 -6.72 -17.11 9.39
C LYS A 6 -5.33 -16.47 9.36
N SER A 7 -4.48 -16.76 10.33
CA SER A 7 -3.10 -16.26 10.38
C SER A 7 -2.22 -16.78 9.24
N LEU A 8 -2.44 -18.02 8.77
CA LEU A 8 -1.70 -18.60 7.64
C LEU A 8 -2.12 -17.96 6.33
N LEU A 9 -3.42 -17.75 6.14
CA LEU A 9 -3.97 -17.01 5.01
C LEU A 9 -3.43 -15.57 4.98
N ASN A 10 -3.41 -14.90 6.13
CA ASN A 10 -2.84 -13.56 6.25
C ASN A 10 -1.36 -13.50 5.87
N LEU A 11 -0.58 -14.55 6.16
CA LEU A 11 0.85 -14.59 5.82
C LEU A 11 1.09 -14.83 4.32
N ILE A 12 0.29 -15.71 3.71
CA ILE A 12 0.31 -15.95 2.26
C ILE A 12 -0.13 -14.69 1.52
N ASP A 13 -1.20 -14.04 1.99
CA ASP A 13 -1.69 -12.79 1.43
C ASP A 13 -0.66 -11.66 1.56
N ALA A 14 -0.02 -11.51 2.72
CA ALA A 14 1.03 -10.52 2.91
C ALA A 14 2.24 -10.78 1.99
N SER A 15 2.59 -12.05 1.76
CA SER A 15 3.71 -12.42 0.88
C SER A 15 3.37 -12.17 -0.60
N LEU A 16 2.14 -12.48 -1.03
CA LEU A 16 1.66 -12.21 -2.38
C LEU A 16 1.53 -10.70 -2.64
N LEU A 17 1.05 -9.95 -1.64
CA LEU A 17 1.01 -8.49 -1.67
C LEU A 17 2.41 -7.91 -1.79
N ARG A 18 3.38 -8.43 -1.04
CA ARG A 18 4.78 -7.98 -1.12
C ARG A 18 5.41 -8.25 -2.49
N ASN A 19 5.17 -9.43 -3.06
CA ASN A 19 5.66 -9.75 -4.41
C ASN A 19 5.03 -8.86 -5.48
N THR A 20 3.73 -8.57 -5.36
CA THR A 20 3.02 -7.68 -6.29
C THR A 20 3.48 -6.23 -6.13
N ALA A 21 3.60 -5.76 -4.89
CA ALA A 21 4.13 -4.44 -4.56
C ALA A 21 5.55 -4.24 -5.10
N GLY A 22 6.42 -5.26 -4.98
CA GLY A 22 7.78 -5.23 -5.52
C GLY A 22 7.81 -5.05 -7.05
N ARG A 23 6.92 -5.72 -7.80
CA ARG A 23 6.79 -5.51 -9.25
C ARG A 23 6.33 -4.10 -9.61
N LEU A 24 5.52 -3.49 -8.75
CA LEU A 24 4.98 -2.14 -8.92
C LEU A 24 5.95 -1.03 -8.46
N GLY A 25 7.19 -1.39 -8.10
CA GLY A 25 8.21 -0.43 -7.65
C GLY A 25 8.10 -0.02 -6.19
N ILE A 26 7.27 -0.70 -5.38
CA ILE A 26 7.20 -0.51 -3.93
C ILE A 26 8.33 -1.32 -3.29
N SER A 27 9.33 -0.64 -2.75
CA SER A 27 10.50 -1.25 -2.12
C SER A 27 10.23 -1.69 -0.68
N GLU A 28 9.40 -0.94 0.05
CA GLU A 28 9.09 -1.19 1.44
C GLU A 28 7.67 -0.76 1.79
N ILE A 29 6.99 -1.56 2.62
CA ILE A 29 5.71 -1.21 3.23
C ILE A 29 5.88 -1.22 4.74
N SER A 30 5.55 -0.12 5.41
CA SER A 30 5.75 0.04 6.85
C SER A 30 4.55 0.69 7.51
N GLN A 31 4.12 0.18 8.67
CA GLN A 31 3.05 0.78 9.46
C GLN A 31 3.66 1.62 10.60
N LYS A 32 3.55 2.94 10.51
CA LYS A 32 4.10 3.88 11.51
C LYS A 32 3.03 4.88 11.94
N ARG A 33 2.91 5.12 13.25
CA ARG A 33 2.02 6.16 13.83
C ARG A 33 0.56 6.11 13.32
N GLY A 34 0.02 4.92 13.09
CA GLY A 34 -1.34 4.73 12.59
C GLY A 34 -1.53 5.07 11.11
N ALA A 35 -0.44 5.10 10.32
CA ALA A 35 -0.47 5.22 8.87
C ALA A 35 0.35 4.10 8.23
N LEU A 36 -0.04 3.70 7.02
CA LEU A 36 0.75 2.84 6.15
C LEU A 36 1.60 3.69 5.23
N PHE A 37 2.89 3.46 5.25
CA PHE A 37 3.89 4.05 4.37
C PHE A 37 4.26 3.03 3.30
N PHE A 38 4.22 3.46 2.05
CA PHE A 38 4.61 2.71 0.87
C PHE A 38 5.78 3.47 0.25
N TYR A 39 6.99 2.96 0.45
CA TYR A 39 8.19 3.52 -0.15
C TYR A 39 8.31 3.01 -1.58
N VAL A 40 8.50 3.92 -2.52
CA VAL A 40 8.55 3.63 -3.95
C VAL A 40 9.89 4.08 -4.53
N THR A 41 10.43 3.32 -5.47
CA THR A 41 11.69 3.69 -6.15
C THR A 41 11.47 4.80 -7.18
N GLN A 42 10.35 4.76 -7.90
CA GLN A 42 9.96 5.76 -8.88
C GLN A 42 8.45 6.03 -8.78
N PRO A 43 8.04 7.16 -8.18
CA PRO A 43 6.63 7.51 -8.12
C PRO A 43 6.06 7.82 -9.52
N ASN A 44 4.98 7.14 -9.92
CA ASN A 44 4.22 7.51 -11.12
C ASN A 44 3.14 8.54 -10.75
N ALA A 45 3.12 9.68 -11.45
CA ALA A 45 2.16 10.76 -11.21
C ALA A 45 0.70 10.31 -11.33
N LYS A 46 0.38 9.36 -12.24
CA LYS A 46 -0.98 8.81 -12.39
C LYS A 46 -1.42 8.03 -11.15
N GLN A 47 -0.53 7.19 -10.61
CA GLN A 47 -0.79 6.41 -9.40
C GLN A 47 -1.02 7.32 -8.19
N LEU A 48 -0.16 8.33 -8.03
CA LEU A 48 -0.29 9.35 -7.00
C LEU A 48 -1.61 10.10 -7.10
N GLN A 49 -1.99 10.56 -8.30
CA GLN A 49 -3.24 11.27 -8.50
C GLN A 49 -4.47 10.41 -8.17
N ALA A 50 -4.47 9.13 -8.57
CA ALA A 50 -5.55 8.20 -8.24
C ALA A 50 -5.70 8.00 -6.72
N LEU A 51 -4.57 7.88 -6.01
CA LEU A 51 -4.57 7.75 -4.55
C LEU A 51 -5.01 9.05 -3.86
N MET A 52 -4.61 10.21 -4.38
CA MET A 52 -5.07 11.51 -3.88
C MET A 52 -6.58 11.68 -4.04
N GLN A 53 -7.15 11.27 -5.17
CA GLN A 53 -8.60 11.31 -5.39
C GLN A 53 -9.35 10.36 -4.44
N LYS A 54 -8.79 9.17 -4.17
CA LYS A 54 -9.44 8.16 -3.32
C LYS A 54 -9.35 8.46 -1.83
N TYR A 55 -8.20 8.94 -1.34
CA TYR A 55 -7.92 9.08 0.10
C TYR A 55 -7.85 10.52 0.60
N TYR A 56 -7.88 11.51 -0.30
CA TYR A 56 -7.99 12.95 -0.07
C TYR A 56 -7.33 13.50 1.21
N ASP A 57 -8.05 13.57 2.34
CA ASP A 57 -7.61 14.18 3.60
C ASP A 57 -6.65 13.30 4.42
N ARG A 58 -6.52 12.03 4.03
CA ARG A 58 -5.77 11.00 4.76
C ARG A 58 -4.54 10.51 4.03
N ILE A 59 -4.16 11.14 2.92
CA ILE A 59 -2.97 10.82 2.16
C ILE A 59 -1.90 11.91 2.29
N ALA A 60 -0.66 11.48 2.41
CA ALA A 60 0.53 12.31 2.27
C ALA A 60 1.49 11.61 1.32
N PHE A 61 2.28 12.36 0.57
CA PHE A 61 3.31 11.77 -0.28
C PHE A 61 4.56 12.65 -0.29
N ASN A 62 5.68 12.02 -0.57
CA ASN A 62 6.93 12.68 -0.87
C ASN A 62 7.38 12.21 -2.25
N ASP A 63 7.26 13.09 -3.23
CA ASP A 63 7.66 12.90 -4.62
C ASP A 63 8.83 13.82 -5.03
N ARG A 64 9.34 14.64 -4.10
CA ARG A 64 10.37 15.67 -4.36
C ARG A 64 11.79 15.21 -4.07
N GLU A 65 11.97 14.49 -2.96
CA GLU A 65 13.29 14.02 -2.50
C GLU A 65 13.23 12.58 -2.03
N ALA A 66 14.27 11.81 -2.31
CA ALA A 66 14.39 10.45 -1.81
C ALA A 66 14.51 10.44 -0.26
N PRO A 67 13.84 9.52 0.45
CA PRO A 67 13.05 8.42 -0.08
C PRO A 67 11.64 8.85 -0.51
N TYR A 68 11.23 8.44 -1.72
CA TYR A 68 9.87 8.67 -2.20
C TYR A 68 8.90 7.75 -1.47
N PHE A 69 7.80 8.31 -0.98
CA PHE A 69 6.80 7.50 -0.27
C PHE A 69 5.39 8.04 -0.46
N VAL A 70 4.42 7.15 -0.32
CA VAL A 70 3.01 7.48 -0.12
C VAL A 70 2.59 6.97 1.25
N ALA A 71 1.99 7.83 2.05
CA ALA A 71 1.50 7.52 3.38
C ALA A 71 -0.02 7.67 3.42
N VAL A 72 -0.73 6.63 3.84
CA VAL A 72 -2.19 6.65 4.02
C VAL A 72 -2.50 6.39 5.48
N ARG A 73 -3.15 7.35 6.16
CA ARG A 73 -3.59 7.19 7.56
C ARG A 73 -4.64 6.10 7.63
N ILE A 74 -4.61 5.24 8.64
CA ILE A 74 -5.61 4.18 8.89
C ILE A 74 -6.76 4.76 9.72
N LYS A 75 -8.01 4.42 9.36
CA LYS A 75 -9.22 4.91 10.02
C LYS A 75 -9.47 4.06 11.25
N LYS A 76 -10.16 4.62 12.24
CA LYS A 76 -10.58 3.84 13.41
C LYS A 76 -11.53 2.73 12.95
N GLY A 77 -11.13 1.47 13.16
CA GLY A 77 -11.89 0.29 12.74
C GLY A 77 -11.54 -0.29 11.36
N GLU A 78 -10.61 0.33 10.62
CA GLU A 78 -10.13 -0.17 9.33
C GLU A 78 -8.97 -1.15 9.54
N LEU A 79 -8.98 -2.29 8.84
CA LEU A 79 -7.88 -3.25 8.91
C LEU A 79 -6.73 -2.78 8.00
N SER A 80 -5.52 -2.75 8.54
CA SER A 80 -4.32 -2.33 7.79
C SER A 80 -4.07 -3.20 6.55
N VAL A 81 -4.40 -4.49 6.61
CA VAL A 81 -4.25 -5.41 5.47
C VAL A 81 -5.22 -5.08 4.34
N GLU A 82 -6.45 -4.68 4.65
CA GLU A 82 -7.44 -4.27 3.65
C GLU A 82 -7.00 -2.97 2.97
N LEU A 83 -6.57 -1.97 3.75
CA LEU A 83 -6.03 -0.73 3.22
C LEU A 83 -4.80 -0.98 2.33
N MET A 84 -3.91 -1.90 2.75
CA MET A 84 -2.74 -2.29 1.97
C MET A 84 -3.13 -2.91 0.62
N ARG A 85 -4.10 -3.82 0.60
CA ARG A 85 -4.65 -4.41 -0.63
C ARG A 85 -5.22 -3.37 -1.55
N GLU A 86 -6.02 -2.46 -1.01
CA GLU A 86 -6.64 -1.42 -1.81
C GLU A 86 -5.62 -0.47 -2.43
N VAL A 87 -4.59 -0.06 -1.67
CA VAL A 87 -3.53 0.78 -2.21
C VAL A 87 -2.76 0.04 -3.31
N ILE A 88 -2.36 -1.21 -3.08
CA ILE A 88 -1.65 -2.02 -4.09
C ILE A 88 -2.51 -2.21 -5.34
N ALA A 89 -3.82 -2.45 -5.21
CA ALA A 89 -4.74 -2.58 -6.34
C ALA A 89 -4.83 -1.29 -7.17
N VAL A 90 -4.79 -0.12 -6.52
CA VAL A 90 -4.74 1.17 -7.23
C VAL A 90 -3.41 1.35 -7.96
N PHE A 91 -2.29 0.94 -7.35
CA PHE A 91 -0.98 0.95 -8.04
C PHE A 91 -0.97 0.03 -9.27
N ASP A 92 -1.54 -1.16 -9.15
CA ASP A 92 -1.62 -2.17 -10.22
C ASP A 92 -2.52 -1.73 -11.37
N ALA A 93 -3.68 -1.14 -11.06
CA ALA A 93 -4.60 -0.59 -12.07
C ALA A 93 -4.02 0.56 -12.90
N HIS A 94 -2.94 1.18 -12.41
CA HIS A 94 -2.25 2.30 -13.06
C HIS A 94 -0.77 1.99 -13.34
N ALA A 95 -0.41 0.70 -13.42
CA ALA A 95 0.88 0.24 -13.91
C ALA A 95 0.84 0.17 -15.44
N GLU A 96 1.10 1.30 -16.10
CA GLU A 96 1.38 1.39 -17.54
C GLU A 96 2.89 1.50 -17.80
#